data_AF-A0A6J4X4M4-F1
#
_entry.id   AF-A0A6J4X4M4-F1
#
_cell.length_a   1.000
_cell.length_b   1.000
_cell.length_c   1.000
_cell.angle_alpha   90.00
_cell.angle_beta   90.00
_cell.angle_gamma   90.00
#
_symmetry.space_group_name_H-M   'P 1'
#
loop_
_entity.id
_entity.type
_entity.pdbx_description
1 polymer ?
#
loop_
_entity_poly.entity_id
_entity_poly.type
_entity_poly.pdbx_seq_one_letter_code
_entity_poly.pdbx_strand_id
1 'polypeptide(L)' 'MVFGDKLFWGIMLFIGVNLFWLGVLEDYIPLWLAPIVGIIGTLSVIKFVPPPKVEGSQDEE' A
#
# COMPACT_ATOMS: atom_id res chain seq x y z
N MET A 1 -12.51 8.60 -9.01
CA MET A 1 -11.53 7.50 -9.16
C MET A 1 -10.52 7.40 -8.02
N VAL A 2 -10.62 8.22 -6.95
CA VAL A 2 -9.60 8.32 -5.88
C VAL A 2 -9.48 7.08 -4.97
N PHE A 3 -10.57 6.32 -4.77
CA PHE A 3 -10.54 5.13 -3.92
C PHE A 3 -9.85 3.93 -4.59
N GLY A 4 -10.01 3.79 -5.92
CA GLY A 4 -9.37 2.74 -6.71
C GLY A 4 -7.84 2.87 -6.68
N ASP A 5 -7.33 4.09 -6.84
CA ASP A 5 -5.88 4.36 -6.79
C ASP A 5 -5.29 4.04 -5.40
N LYS A 6 -6.01 4.39 -4.33
CA LYS A 6 -5.61 4.07 -2.96
C LYS A 6 -5.60 2.56 -2.70
N LEU A 7 -6.59 1.85 -3.22
CA LEU A 7 -6.66 0.39 -3.09
C LEU A 7 -5.53 -0.28 -3.88
N PHE A 8 -5.26 0.17 -5.10
CA PHE A 8 -4.17 -0.32 -5.93
C PHE A 8 -2.80 -0.12 -5.27
N TRP A 9 -2.53 1.08 -4.76
CA TRP A 9 -1.29 1.36 -4.03
C TRP A 9 -1.17 0.55 -2.74
N GLY A 10 -2.28 0.33 -2.02
CA GLY A 10 -2.32 -0.54 -0.85
C GLY A 10 -1.96 -1.98 -1.20
N ILE A 11 -2.55 -2.55 -2.26
CA ILE A 11 -2.27 -3.91 -2.73
C ILE A 11 -0.83 -4.03 -3.24
N MET A 12 -0.32 -3.06 -4.02
CA MET A 12 1.08 -3.05 -4.45
C MET A 12 2.04 -3.03 -3.26
N LEU A 13 1.77 -2.23 -2.24
CA LEU A 13 2.59 -2.19 -1.03
C LEU A 13 2.51 -3.51 -0.26
N PHE A 14 1.33 -4.11 -0.14
CA PHE A 14 1.16 -5.42 0.49
C PHE A 14 2.01 -6.50 -0.19
N ILE A 15 1.93 -6.59 -1.52
CA ILE A 15 2.69 -7.57 -2.30
C ILE A 15 4.19 -7.25 -2.21
N GLY A 16 4.58 -5.98 -2.34
CA GLY A 16 5.97 -5.54 -2.25
C GLY A 16 6.60 -5.87 -0.91
N VAL A 17 5.88 -5.65 0.20
CA VAL A 17 6.35 -6.02 1.56
C VAL A 17 6.54 -7.53 1.67
N ASN A 18 5.61 -8.34 1.17
CA ASN A 18 5.73 -9.80 1.24
C ASN A 18 6.89 -10.32 0.37
N LEU A 19 7.09 -9.78 -0.83
CA LEU A 19 8.21 -10.14 -1.70
C LEU A 19 9.56 -9.69 -1.12
N PHE A 20 9.62 -8.48 -0.57
CA PHE A 20 10.81 -7.97 0.11
C PHE A 20 11.14 -8.83 1.34
N TRP A 21 10.12 -9.29 2.07
CA TRP A 21 10.31 -10.16 3.21
C TRP A 21 10.89 -11.51 2.82
N LEU A 22 10.34 -12.12 1.76
CA LEU A 22 10.82 -13.39 1.22
C LEU A 22 12.28 -13.27 0.75
N GLY A 23 12.67 -12.16 0.12
CA GLY A 23 14.01 -11.99 -0.42
C GLY A 23 15.09 -11.54 0.58
N VAL A 24 14.72 -10.85 1.66
CA VAL A 24 15.69 -10.17 2.54
C VAL A 24 15.57 -10.58 4.00
N LEU A 25 14.34 -10.84 4.49
CA LEU A 25 14.07 -11.06 5.90
C LEU A 25 13.74 -12.52 6.25
N GLU A 26 13.60 -13.42 5.27
CA GLU A 26 13.22 -14.83 5.49
C GLU A 26 14.15 -15.55 6.49
N ASP A 27 15.47 -15.29 6.42
CA ASP A 27 16.46 -15.90 7.30
C ASP A 27 16.45 -15.34 8.73
N TYR A 28 15.89 -14.14 8.94
CA TYR A 28 15.96 -13.43 10.22
C TYR A 28 14.63 -13.37 10.97
N ILE A 29 13.51 -13.29 10.23
CA ILE A 29 12.18 -13.06 10.82
C ILE A 29 11.13 -13.99 10.20
N PRO A 30 10.29 -14.66 11.02
CA PRO A 30 9.27 -15.57 10.54
C PRO A 30 8.39 -15.00 9.44
N LEU A 31 8.17 -15.79 8.38
CA LEU A 31 7.37 -15.41 7.22
C LEU A 31 5.94 -14.97 7.58
N TRP A 32 5.38 -15.50 8.67
CA TRP A 32 4.03 -15.17 9.12
C TRP A 32 3.87 -13.71 9.61
N LEU A 33 4.97 -13.00 9.87
CA LEU A 33 4.97 -11.57 10.18
C LEU A 33 4.85 -10.68 8.94
N ALA A 34 5.26 -11.17 7.77
CA ALA A 34 5.16 -10.43 6.50
C ALA A 34 3.72 -9.96 6.18
N PRO A 35 2.68 -10.82 6.25
CA PRO A 35 1.30 -10.37 6.00
C PRO A 35 0.80 -9.40 7.06
N ILE A 36 1.23 -9.52 8.32
CA ILE A 36 0.85 -8.59 9.41
C ILE A 36 1.39 -7.19 9.12
N VAL A 37 2.67 -7.09 8.78
CA VAL A 37 3.31 -5.81 8.42
C VAL A 37 2.72 -5.25 7.12
N GLY A 38 2.45 -6.11 6.14
CA GLY A 38 1.79 -5.72 4.90
C GLY A 38 0.40 -5.11 5.11
N ILE A 39 -0.43 -5.68 6.00
CA ILE A 39 -1.76 -5.17 6.33
C ILE A 39 -1.66 -3.81 7.01
N ILE A 40 -0.75 -3.66 7.99
CA ILE A 40 -0.52 -2.39 8.68
C ILE A 40 -0.05 -1.32 7.69
N GLY A 41 0.86 -1.66 6.79
CA GLY A 41 1.33 -0.76 5.73
C GLY A 41 0.20 -0.35 4.79
N THR A 42 -0.64 -1.31 4.39
CA THR A 42 -1.81 -1.06 3.51
C THR A 42 -2.82 -0.12 4.18
N LEU A 43 -3.16 -0.37 5.45
CA LEU A 43 -4.05 0.51 6.21
C LEU A 43 -3.44 1.91 6.38
N SER A 44 -2.12 1.98 6.54
CA SER A 44 -1.40 3.25 6.63
C SER A 44 -1.46 4.01 5.31
N VAL A 45 -1.30 3.35 4.17
CA VAL A 45 -1.46 3.97 2.85
C VAL A 45 -2.89 4.50 2.66
N ILE A 46 -3.90 3.69 2.96
CA ILE A 46 -5.29 4.08 2.78
C ILE A 46 -5.66 5.30 3.65
N LYS A 47 -5.18 5.30 4.91
CA LYS A 47 -5.52 6.32 5.91
C LYS A 47 -4.66 7.58 5.83
N PHE A 48 -3.35 7.44 5.62
CA PHE A 48 -2.39 8.54 5.71
C PHE A 48 -1.88 9.06 4.38
N VAL A 49 -1.97 8.31 3.27
CA VAL A 49 -1.59 8.87 1.97
C VAL A 49 -2.71 9.80 1.52
N PRO A 50 -2.50 11.13 1.55
CA PRO A 50 -3.46 12.04 0.96
C PRO A 50 -3.53 11.71 -0.53
N PRO A 51 -4.74 11.67 -1.11
CA PRO A 51 -4.83 11.47 -2.54
C PRO A 51 -4.02 12.56 -3.25
N PRO A 52 -3.35 12.24 -4.38
CA PRO A 52 -2.69 13.27 -5.17
C PRO A 52 -3.71 14.37 -5.44
N LYS A 53 -3.35 15.63 -5.14
CA LYS A 53 -4.17 16.78 -5.49
C LYS A 53 -4.39 16.70 -7.00
N VAL A 54 -5.64 16.52 -7.39
CA VAL A 54 -6.03 16.66 -8.78
C VAL A 54 -5.96 18.14 -9.09
N GLU A 55 -4.80 18.65 -9.48
CA GLU A 55 -4.72 19.90 -10.25
C GLU A 55 -5.35 19.60 -11.62
N GLY A 56 -6.66 19.84 -11.73
CA GLY A 56 -7.39 19.64 -12.98
C GLY A 56 -8.76 18.97 -12.82
N SER A 57 -9.60 19.52 -11.95
CA SER A 57 -11.06 19.39 -12.13
C SER A 57 -11.64 20.81 -12.23
N GLN A 58 -11.25 21.49 -13.30
CA GLN A 58 -12.23 22.21 -14.12
C GLN A 58 -13.04 21.15 -14.90
N ASP A 59 -14.27 21.50 -15.29
CA ASP A 59 -15.42 20.65 -15.57
C ASP A 59 -16.20 20.40 -14.26
N GLU A 60 -16.86 21.41 -13.66
CA GLU A 60 -18.00 22.19 -14.15
C GLU A 60 -19.15 21.33 -14.74
N GLU A 61 -20.27 21.35 -14.00
CA GLU A 61 -21.66 20.87 -14.28
C GLU A 61 -22.01 19.38 -14.06
#